data_AF-A0AAJ0UGS8-F1
#
_entry.id   AF-A0AAJ0UGS8-F1
#
_cell.length_a   1.000
_cell.length_b   1.000
_cell.length_c   1.000
_cell.angle_alpha   90.00
_cell.angle_beta   90.00
_cell.angle_gamma   90.00
#
_symmetry.space_group_name_H-M   'P 1'
#
loop_
_entity.id
_entity.type
_entity.pdbx_description
1 polymer ?
#
loop_
_entity_poly.entity_id
_entity_poly.type
_entity_poly.pdbx_seq_one_letter_code
_entity_poly.pdbx_strand_id
1 'polypeptide(L)' 'MNAYKTYVRMDASSRVVLEGMPFPEGALLEVLVVDQTRQPEERTESWRALMRHVQSLPQSAVLTDEDIAAEIDAQRSGR' A
#
# COMPACT_ATOMS: atom_id res chain seq x y z
N MET A 1 3.51 18.53 -12.94
CA MET A 1 3.18 18.11 -11.56
C MET A 1 4.23 18.71 -10.65
N ASN A 2 3.90 19.77 -9.91
CA ASN A 2 4.84 20.44 -9.00
C ASN A 2 4.76 19.77 -7.63
N ALA A 3 5.42 18.63 -7.47
CA ALA A 3 5.43 17.88 -6.22
C ALA A 3 6.67 18.26 -5.38
N TYR A 4 6.45 18.62 -4.12
CA TYR A 4 7.51 18.81 -3.13
C TYR A 4 7.47 17.63 -2.15
N LYS A 5 8.57 16.88 -2.06
CA LYS A 5 8.70 15.73 -1.14
C LYS A 5 9.67 16.07 -0.02
N THR A 6 9.22 15.90 1.22
CA THR A 6 10.05 16.03 2.42
C THR A 6 9.74 14.88 3.39
N TYR A 7 10.57 14.72 4.41
CA TYR A 7 10.39 13.72 5.46
C TYR A 7 10.39 14.42 6.81
N VAL A 8 9.44 14.04 7.65
CA VAL A 8 9.36 14.49 9.05
C VAL A 8 9.33 13.26 9.94
N ARG A 9 10.00 13.35 11.09
CA ARG A 9 9.88 12.33 12.13
C ARG A 9 8.82 12.79 13.12
N MET A 10 7.88 11.90 13.41
CA MET A 10 6.85 12.18 14.41
C MET A 10 7.50 12.19 15.80
N ASP A 11 7.28 13.27 16.55
CA ASP A 11 7.71 13.39 17.94
C ASP A 11 6.58 12.99 18.90
N ALA A 12 6.83 13.10 20.20
CA ALA A 12 5.86 12.74 21.22
C ALA A 12 4.58 13.63 21.22
N SER A 13 4.62 14.79 20.55
CA SER A 13 3.48 15.71 20.49
C SER A 13 2.41 15.26 19.48
N SER A 14 2.72 14.29 18.61
CA SER A 14 1.85 13.83 17.52
C SER A 14 1.37 14.97 16.60
N ARG A 15 2.13 16.07 16.53
CA ARG A 15 1.85 17.24 15.70
C ARG A 15 2.94 17.42 14.65
N VAL A 16 2.53 17.73 13.42
CA VAL A 16 3.44 18.07 12.31
C VAL A 16 3.12 19.48 11.83
N VAL A 17 4.14 20.31 11.66
CA VAL A 17 4.05 21.65 11.07
C VAL A 17 5.06 21.72 9.92
N LEU A 18 4.59 22.10 8.73
CA LEU A 18 5.42 22.31 7.55
C LEU A 18 5.44 23.81 7.23
N GLU A 19 6.61 24.43 7.31
CA GLU A 19 6.81 25.88 7.09
C GLU A 19 7.74 26.12 5.90
N GLY A 20 7.60 27.28 5.24
CA GLY A 20 8.49 27.69 4.14
C GLY A 20 8.34 26.87 2.85
N MET A 21 7.16 26.29 2.62
CA MET A 21 6.91 25.46 1.44
C MET A 21 7.01 26.31 0.15
N PRO A 22 7.59 25.77 -0.95
CA PRO A 22 7.83 26.51 -2.19
C PRO A 22 6.57 26.61 -3.06
N PHE A 23 5.43 26.95 -2.45
CA PHE A 23 4.14 27.12 -3.12
C PHE A 23 3.62 28.55 -2.94
N PRO A 24 2.97 29.12 -3.97
CA PRO A 24 2.41 30.46 -3.86
C PRO A 24 1.22 30.50 -2.89
N GLU A 25 0.94 31.68 -2.35
CA GLU A 25 -0.22 31.92 -1.50
C GLU A 25 -1.53 31.57 -2.23
N GLY A 26 -2.46 30.93 -1.52
CA GLY A 26 -3.76 30.51 -2.07
C GLY A 26 -3.73 29.21 -2.90
N ALA A 27 -2.58 28.55 -3.05
CA ALA A 27 -2.51 27.26 -3.72
C ALA A 27 -3.27 26.16 -2.96
N LEU A 28 -4.12 25.40 -3.66
CA LEU A 28 -4.72 24.18 -3.13
C LEU A 28 -3.70 23.04 -3.24
N LEU A 29 -3.33 22.46 -2.11
CA LEU A 29 -2.35 21.39 -2.03
C LEU A 29 -3.04 20.06 -1.68
N GLU A 30 -2.68 19.00 -2.39
CA GLU A 30 -2.99 17.62 -2.00
C GLU A 30 -1.93 17.12 -1.01
N VAL A 31 -2.36 16.51 0.10
CA VAL A 31 -1.46 16.03 1.16
C VAL A 31 -1.51 14.49 1.22
N LEU A 32 -0.36 13.86 0.97
CA LEU A 32 -0.17 12.42 1.13
C LEU A 32 0.73 12.15 2.35
N VAL A 33 0.19 11.45 3.36
CA VAL A 33 0.94 11.01 4.55
C VAL A 33 1.20 9.52 4.45
N VAL A 34 2.48 9.13 4.43
CA VAL A 34 2.88 7.72 4.37
C VAL A 34 3.79 7.42 5.55
N ASP A 35 3.40 6.45 6.38
CA ASP A 35 4.29 5.89 7.38
C ASP A 35 5.42 5.11 6.68
N GLN A 36 6.63 5.65 6.77
CA GLN A 36 7.85 5.06 6.21
C GLN A 36 8.56 4.12 7.21
N THR A 37 8.05 3.98 8.44
CA THR A 37 8.64 3.07 9.43
C THR A 37 8.41 1.61 9.08
N ARG A 38 7.26 1.30 8.46
CA ARG A 38 6.99 -0.03 7.90
C ARG A 38 7.80 -0.21 6.63
N GLN A 39 8.90 -0.94 6.75
CA GLN A 39 9.76 -1.22 5.60
C GLN A 39 8.96 -1.95 4.51
N PRO A 40 9.21 -1.69 3.23
CA PRO A 40 8.61 -2.45 2.13
C PRO A 40 8.79 -3.96 2.28
N GLU A 41 9.88 -4.38 2.92
CA GLU A 41 10.20 -5.77 3.22
C GLU A 41 9.21 -6.39 4.22
N GLU A 42 8.81 -5.66 5.27
CA GLU A 42 7.81 -6.13 6.24
C GLU A 42 6.44 -6.34 5.59
N ARG A 43 6.07 -5.47 4.63
CA ARG A 43 4.87 -5.68 3.83
C ARG A 43 4.98 -6.91 2.94
N THR A 44 6.13 -7.11 2.30
CA THR A 44 6.36 -8.26 1.42
C THR A 44 6.30 -9.57 2.21
N GLU A 45 6.91 -9.64 3.39
CA GLU A 45 6.85 -10.82 4.26
C GLU A 45 5.45 -11.06 4.82
N SER A 46 4.71 -10.01 5.17
CA SER A 46 3.30 -10.14 5.59
C SER A 46 2.44 -10.75 4.47
N TRP A 47 2.60 -10.29 3.24
CA TRP A 47 1.92 -10.86 2.08
C TRP A 47 2.33 -12.31 1.80
N ARG A 48 3.63 -12.62 1.88
CA ARG A 48 4.12 -14.01 1.74
C ARG A 48 3.54 -14.92 2.82
N ALA A 49 3.48 -14.44 4.07
CA ALA A 49 2.90 -15.18 5.18
C ALA A 49 1.41 -15.46 4.96
N LEU A 50 0.65 -14.46 4.51
CA LEU A 50 -0.76 -14.62 4.17
C LEU A 50 -0.96 -15.65 3.05
N MET A 51 -0.19 -15.57 1.97
CA MET A 51 -0.30 -16.52 0.84
C MET A 51 0.04 -17.95 1.28
N ARG A 52 1.09 -18.14 2.08
CA ARG A 52 1.42 -19.46 2.66
C ARG A 52 0.28 -20.00 3.52
N HIS A 53 -0.34 -19.14 4.32
CA HIS A 53 -1.47 -19.52 5.16
C HIS A 53 -2.66 -19.97 4.31
N VAL A 54 -3.04 -19.20 3.28
CA VAL A 54 -4.13 -19.55 2.36
C VAL A 54 -3.83 -20.88 1.67
N GLN A 55 -2.61 -21.06 1.14
CA GLN A 55 -2.20 -22.32 0.48
C GLN A 55 -2.20 -23.53 1.41
N SER A 56 -2.05 -23.34 2.72
CA SER A 56 -2.11 -24.43 3.70
C SER A 56 -3.53 -24.91 4.02
N LEU A 57 -4.56 -24.17 3.59
CA LEU A 57 -5.95 -24.52 3.86
C LEU A 57 -6.37 -25.76 3.06
N PRO A 58 -7.12 -26.70 3.65
CA PRO A 58 -7.58 -27.91 2.94
C PRO A 58 -8.41 -27.60 1.70
N GLN A 59 -9.16 -26.49 1.71
CA GLN A 59 -9.98 -26.05 0.58
C GLN A 59 -9.13 -25.58 -0.60
N SER A 60 -7.87 -25.17 -0.36
CA SER A 60 -6.96 -24.75 -1.43
C SER A 60 -6.31 -25.93 -2.14
N ALA A 61 -6.23 -27.10 -1.49
CA ALA A 61 -5.62 -28.30 -2.07
C ALA A 61 -6.40 -28.89 -3.26
N VAL A 62 -7.67 -28.50 -3.43
CA VAL A 62 -8.53 -28.96 -4.52
C VAL A 62 -8.59 -27.99 -5.70
N LEU A 63 -8.01 -26.80 -5.58
CA LEU A 63 -8.00 -25.80 -6.64
C LEU A 63 -6.86 -26.09 -7.61
N THR A 64 -7.17 -26.11 -8.90
CA THR A 64 -6.18 -26.22 -9.98
C THR A 64 -5.70 -24.85 -10.45
N ASP A 65 -4.56 -24.81 -11.13
CA ASP A 65 -4.06 -23.58 -11.76
C ASP A 65 -5.05 -23.08 -12.83
N GLU A 66 -5.73 -23.98 -13.53
CA GLU A 66 -6.79 -23.66 -14.48
C GLU A 66 -8.01 -23.00 -13.82
N ASP A 67 -8.46 -23.49 -12.65
CA ASP A 67 -9.56 -22.88 -11.90
C ASP A 67 -9.21 -21.45 -11.47
N ILE A 68 -7.98 -21.26 -10.99
CA ILE A 68 -7.47 -19.95 -10.56
C ILE A 68 -7.37 -18.99 -11.75
N ALA A 69 -6.85 -19.46 -12.88
CA ALA A 69 -6.72 -18.66 -14.10
C ALA A 69 -8.09 -18.23 -14.63
N ALA A 70 -9.08 -19.14 -14.66
CA ALA A 70 -10.43 -18.84 -15.10
C ALA A 70 -11.10 -17.76 -14.24
N GLU A 71 -10.93 -17.81 -12.91
CA GLU A 71 -11.47 -16.80 -11.99
C GLU A 71 -10.81 -15.42 -12.19
N ILE A 72 -9.49 -15.39 -12.36
CA ILE A 72 -8.74 -14.15 -12.62
C ILE A 72 -9.22 -13.50 -13.93
N ASP A 73 -9.39 -14.31 -14.98
CA ASP A 73 -9.84 -13.82 -16.28
C ASP A 73 -11.29 -13.32 -16.22
N ALA A 74 -12.17 -14.00 -15.47
CA ALA A 74 -13.53 -13.55 -15.23
C ALA A 74 -13.55 -12.14 -14.57
N GLN A 75 -12.82 -11.98 -13.46
CA GLN A 75 -12.71 -10.69 -12.75
C GLN A 75 -12.10 -9.58 -13.63
N ARG A 76 -11.06 -9.89 -14.42
CA ARG A 76 -10.41 -8.92 -15.31
C ARG A 76 -11.29 -8.51 -16.50
N SER A 77 -12.14 -9.42 -16.96
CA SER A 77 -13.12 -9.15 -18.02
C SER A 77 -14.34 -8.36 -17.53
N GLY A 78 -14.43 -8.07 -16.23
CA GLY A 78 -15.54 -7.34 -15.61
C GLY A 78 -16.82 -8.17 -15.51
N ARG A 79 -16.71 -9.49 -15.46
CA ARG A 79 -17.81 -10.40 -15.10
C ARG A 79 -17.89 -10.58 -13.59
#